data_AF-J0ZFF1-F1
#
_entry.id   AF-J0ZFF1-F1
#
_cell.length_a   1.000
_cell.length_b   1.000
_cell.length_c   1.000
_cell.angle_alpha   90.00
_cell.angle_beta   90.00
_cell.angle_gamma   90.00
#
_symmetry.space_group_name_H-M   'P 1'
#
loop_
_entity.id
_entity.type
_entity.pdbx_description
1 polymer ?
#
loop_
_entity_poly.entity_id
_entity_poly.type
_entity_poly.pdbx_seq_one_letter_code
_entity_poly.pdbx_strand_id
1 'polypeptide(L)'
;METKVISNSLYLERLHDFKNVEHEILANKRRLEENNAEIEALHQQRQSLISDEIAHYRQLSREAELSLQGLKAKLDSSQYRLNHLSLYAPIDRRIDDLSIHTLGSFVEAGKTLMRIVPGTGRLIVEAFFDNRDIGFLEKGQRAYVKFSVLPPERYGVVYGTVINIGATACHE
;
A
#
# COMPACT_ATOMS: atom_id res chain seq x y z
N MET A 1 -59.11 -54.24 -64.74
CA MET A 1 -58.80 -53.39 -63.58
C MET A 1 -60.08 -53.26 -62.77
N GLU A 2 -60.22 -54.03 -61.70
CA GLU A 2 -61.43 -54.06 -60.88
C GLU A 2 -61.57 -52.77 -60.06
N THR A 3 -62.57 -51.97 -60.38
CA THR A 3 -63.03 -50.89 -59.50
C THR A 3 -63.76 -51.53 -58.32
N LYS A 4 -63.04 -51.73 -57.22
CA LYS A 4 -63.61 -52.16 -55.94
C LYS A 4 -64.60 -51.08 -55.47
N VAL A 5 -65.90 -51.34 -55.64
CA VAL A 5 -66.97 -50.43 -55.18
C VAL A 5 -67.07 -50.56 -53.66
N ILE A 6 -66.75 -49.49 -52.96
CA ILE A 6 -66.78 -49.43 -51.50
C ILE A 6 -68.15 -48.88 -51.07
N SER A 7 -68.75 -49.43 -50.01
CA SER A 7 -69.97 -48.88 -49.41
C SER A 7 -69.76 -47.41 -49.02
N ASN A 8 -70.72 -46.52 -49.33
CA ASN A 8 -70.66 -45.10 -48.95
C ASN A 8 -70.44 -44.91 -47.44
N SER A 9 -70.98 -45.82 -46.61
CA SER A 9 -70.75 -45.81 -45.16
C SER A 9 -69.26 -45.99 -44.79
N LEU A 10 -68.57 -46.90 -45.46
CA LEU A 10 -67.15 -47.20 -45.20
C LEU A 10 -66.26 -46.05 -45.71
N TYR A 11 -66.64 -45.38 -46.79
CA TYR A 11 -65.95 -44.17 -47.26
C TYR A 11 -66.05 -43.03 -46.24
N LEU A 12 -67.26 -42.77 -45.71
CA LEU A 12 -67.49 -41.71 -44.72
C LEU A 12 -66.75 -41.97 -43.41
N GLU A 13 -66.71 -43.23 -42.94
CA GLU A 13 -65.93 -43.64 -41.77
C GLU A 13 -64.43 -43.37 -41.99
N ARG A 14 -63.86 -43.78 -43.13
CA ARG A 14 -62.45 -43.52 -43.46
C ARG A 14 -62.12 -42.04 -43.56
N LEU A 15 -63.02 -41.23 -44.10
CA LEU A 15 -62.85 -39.78 -44.16
C LEU A 15 -62.84 -39.16 -42.76
N HIS A 16 -63.72 -39.64 -41.88
CA HIS A 16 -63.77 -39.20 -40.49
C HIS A 16 -62.47 -39.57 -39.75
N ASP A 17 -62.00 -40.80 -39.89
CA ASP A 17 -60.72 -41.26 -39.33
C ASP A 17 -59.54 -40.41 -39.83
N PHE A 18 -59.48 -40.13 -41.14
CA PHE A 18 -58.43 -39.28 -41.71
C PHE A 18 -58.42 -37.88 -41.09
N LYS A 19 -59.61 -37.26 -40.96
CA LYS A 19 -59.73 -35.94 -40.32
C LYS A 19 -59.35 -35.97 -38.84
N ASN A 20 -59.69 -37.03 -38.12
CA ASN A 20 -59.30 -37.19 -36.71
C ASN A 20 -57.78 -37.25 -36.56
N VAL A 21 -57.11 -38.06 -37.40
CA VAL A 21 -55.64 -38.14 -37.43
C VAL A 21 -55.02 -36.79 -37.82
N GLU A 22 -55.59 -36.07 -38.78
CA GLU A 22 -55.13 -34.73 -39.15
C GLU A 22 -55.21 -33.74 -37.98
N HIS A 23 -56.34 -33.74 -37.26
CA HIS A 23 -56.50 -32.93 -36.05
C HIS A 23 -55.51 -33.31 -34.94
N GLU A 24 -55.24 -34.61 -34.75
CA GLU A 24 -54.24 -35.08 -33.79
C GLU A 24 -52.82 -34.63 -34.14
N ILE A 25 -52.43 -34.72 -35.41
CA ILE A 25 -51.12 -34.22 -35.89
C ILE A 25 -51.00 -32.73 -35.61
N LEU A 26 -52.04 -31.95 -35.90
CA LEU A 26 -52.07 -30.51 -35.65
C LEU A 26 -51.94 -30.19 -34.15
N ALA A 27 -52.67 -30.91 -33.30
CA ALA A 27 -52.60 -30.75 -31.85
C ALA A 27 -51.20 -31.10 -31.30
N ASN A 28 -50.61 -32.20 -31.79
CA ASN A 28 -49.26 -32.59 -31.40
C ASN A 28 -48.19 -31.60 -31.89
N LYS A 29 -48.34 -31.02 -33.07
CA LYS A 29 -47.46 -29.95 -33.56
C LYS A 29 -47.49 -28.72 -32.66
N ARG A 30 -48.68 -28.26 -32.26
CA ARG A 30 -48.80 -27.12 -31.33
C ARG A 30 -48.15 -27.42 -29.98
N ARG A 31 -48.37 -28.62 -29.43
CA ARG A 31 -47.71 -29.05 -28.19
C ARG A 31 -46.19 -29.07 -28.32
N LEU A 32 -45.65 -29.48 -29.48
CA LEU A 32 -44.21 -29.42 -29.73
C LEU A 32 -43.70 -27.98 -29.76
N GLU A 33 -44.42 -27.06 -30.41
CA GLU A 33 -44.07 -25.64 -30.44
C GLU A 33 -44.11 -25.00 -29.03
N GLU A 34 -45.16 -25.29 -28.26
CA GLU A 34 -45.32 -24.84 -26.86
C GLU A 34 -44.17 -25.36 -25.97
N ASN A 35 -43.87 -26.66 -26.04
CA ASN A 35 -42.78 -27.27 -25.28
C ASN A 35 -41.42 -26.67 -25.68
N ASN A 36 -41.19 -26.41 -26.97
CA ASN A 36 -39.95 -25.80 -27.43
C ASN A 36 -39.80 -24.36 -26.92
N ALA A 37 -40.88 -23.58 -26.93
CA ALA A 37 -40.87 -22.24 -26.36
C ALA A 37 -40.61 -22.26 -24.85
N GLU A 38 -41.17 -23.24 -24.13
CA GLU A 38 -40.91 -23.45 -22.71
C GLU A 38 -39.45 -23.83 -22.44
N ILE A 39 -38.86 -24.73 -23.24
CA ILE A 39 -37.45 -25.10 -23.15
C ILE A 39 -36.55 -23.87 -23.33
N GLU A 40 -36.82 -23.03 -24.33
CA GLU A 40 -36.06 -21.80 -24.55
C GLU A 40 -36.19 -20.82 -23.38
N ALA A 41 -37.39 -20.63 -22.83
CA ALA A 41 -37.61 -19.80 -21.66
C ALA A 41 -36.82 -20.32 -20.44
N LEU A 42 -36.83 -21.63 -20.20
CA LEU A 42 -36.06 -22.27 -19.14
C LEU A 42 -34.55 -22.12 -19.35
N HIS A 43 -34.07 -22.21 -20.59
CA HIS A 43 -32.67 -21.96 -20.90
C HIS A 43 -32.25 -20.52 -20.60
N GLN A 44 -33.07 -19.53 -20.97
CA GLN A 44 -32.81 -18.12 -20.66
C GLN A 44 -32.83 -17.87 -19.16
N GLN A 45 -33.81 -18.42 -18.43
CA GLN A 45 -33.90 -18.32 -16.98
C GLN A 45 -32.67 -18.92 -16.31
N ARG A 46 -32.24 -20.11 -16.73
CA ARG A 46 -31.02 -20.75 -16.21
C ARG A 46 -29.79 -19.89 -16.47
N GLN A 47 -29.66 -19.31 -17.66
CA GLN A 47 -28.52 -18.46 -18.01
C GLN A 47 -28.48 -17.19 -17.15
N SER A 48 -29.63 -16.57 -16.88
CA SER A 48 -29.73 -15.41 -15.99
C SER A 48 -29.31 -15.79 -14.57
N LEU A 49 -29.85 -16.88 -14.01
CA LEU A 49 -29.52 -17.34 -12.66
C LEU A 49 -28.02 -17.61 -12.49
N ILE A 50 -27.39 -18.26 -13.48
CA ILE A 50 -25.94 -18.50 -13.46
C ILE A 50 -25.18 -17.17 -13.49
N SER A 51 -25.60 -16.22 -14.33
CA SER A 51 -24.98 -14.91 -14.42
C SER A 51 -25.08 -14.13 -13.11
N ASP A 52 -26.25 -14.17 -12.46
CA ASP A 52 -26.52 -13.49 -11.20
C ASP A 52 -25.69 -14.07 -10.06
N GLU A 53 -25.61 -15.41 -9.94
CA GLU A 53 -24.76 -16.10 -8.98
C GLU A 53 -23.28 -15.77 -9.18
N ILE A 54 -22.80 -15.81 -10.44
CA ILE A 54 -21.41 -15.44 -10.75
C ILE A 54 -21.14 -13.98 -10.36
N ALA A 55 -22.07 -13.06 -10.63
CA ALA A 55 -21.94 -11.66 -10.25
C ALA A 55 -21.91 -11.49 -8.73
N HIS A 56 -22.76 -12.22 -8.01
CA HIS A 56 -22.83 -12.22 -6.55
C HIS A 56 -21.52 -12.68 -5.91
N TYR A 57 -20.99 -13.86 -6.29
CA TYR A 57 -19.71 -14.36 -5.76
C TYR A 57 -18.53 -13.46 -6.12
N ARG A 58 -18.52 -12.87 -7.32
CA ARG A 58 -17.49 -11.89 -7.70
C ARG A 58 -17.53 -10.66 -6.81
N GLN A 59 -18.71 -10.19 -6.43
CA GLN A 59 -18.83 -9.06 -5.51
C GLN A 59 -18.34 -9.41 -4.11
N LEU A 60 -18.73 -10.58 -3.59
CA LEU A 60 -18.28 -11.08 -2.30
C LEU A 60 -16.75 -11.23 -2.25
N SER A 61 -16.14 -11.79 -3.31
CA SER A 61 -14.68 -11.93 -3.40
C SER A 61 -13.98 -10.58 -3.38
N ARG A 62 -14.49 -9.58 -4.12
CA ARG A 62 -13.92 -8.23 -4.12
C ARG A 62 -14.00 -7.57 -2.76
N GLU A 63 -15.12 -7.71 -2.06
CA GLU A 63 -15.29 -7.14 -0.72
C GLU A 63 -14.34 -7.79 0.30
N ALA A 64 -14.17 -9.11 0.22
CA ALA A 64 -13.20 -9.84 1.04
C ALA A 64 -11.75 -9.39 0.75
N GLU A 65 -11.39 -9.22 -0.52
CA GLU A 65 -10.07 -8.73 -0.94
C GLU A 65 -9.78 -7.31 -0.43
N LEU A 66 -10.74 -6.39 -0.55
CA LEU A 66 -10.62 -5.03 -0.03
C LEU A 66 -10.46 -5.02 1.49
N SER A 67 -11.24 -5.85 2.19
CA SER A 67 -11.13 -6.00 3.65
C SER A 67 -9.76 -6.53 4.06
N LEU A 68 -9.24 -7.53 3.32
CA LEU A 68 -7.93 -8.12 3.56
C LEU A 68 -6.80 -7.12 3.30
N GLN A 69 -6.89 -6.31 2.24
CA GLN A 69 -5.94 -5.22 2.00
C GLN A 69 -5.97 -4.19 3.14
N GLY A 70 -7.16 -3.78 3.58
CA GLY A 70 -7.31 -2.84 4.70
C GLY A 70 -6.72 -3.38 6.01
N LEU A 71 -6.92 -4.67 6.29
CA LEU A 71 -6.34 -5.33 7.47
C LEU A 71 -4.82 -5.44 7.39
N LYS A 72 -4.26 -5.79 6.22
CA LYS A 72 -2.81 -5.82 6.00
C LYS A 72 -2.17 -4.45 6.23
N ALA A 73 -2.76 -3.38 5.68
CA ALA A 73 -2.25 -2.03 5.90
C ALA A 73 -2.27 -1.62 7.38
N LYS A 74 -3.31 -2.01 8.13
CA LYS A 74 -3.37 -1.80 9.59
C LYS A 74 -2.30 -2.60 10.34
N LEU A 75 -2.05 -3.84 9.93
CA LEU A 75 -1.03 -4.69 10.50
C LEU A 75 0.36 -4.09 10.27
N ASP A 76 0.68 -3.69 9.04
CA ASP A 76 1.97 -3.08 8.70
C ASP A 76 2.21 -1.78 9.47
N SER A 77 1.18 -0.92 9.56
CA SER A 77 1.24 0.32 10.34
C SER A 77 1.47 0.04 11.84
N SER A 78 0.82 -0.99 12.38
CA SER A 78 0.99 -1.39 13.78
C SER A 78 2.38 -1.98 14.03
N GLN A 79 2.88 -2.81 13.13
CA GLN A 79 4.22 -3.39 13.20
C GLN A 79 5.30 -2.31 13.09
N TYR A 80 5.12 -1.36 12.18
CA TYR A 80 5.99 -0.19 12.06
C TYR A 80 6.06 0.57 13.39
N ARG A 81 4.90 0.87 14.01
CA ARG A 81 4.85 1.53 15.33
C ARG A 81 5.60 0.71 16.38
N LEU A 82 5.36 -0.59 16.47
CA LEU A 82 6.02 -1.47 17.45
C LEU A 82 7.55 -1.47 17.26
N ASN A 83 8.03 -1.58 16.03
CA ASN A 83 9.46 -1.55 15.73
C ASN A 83 10.11 -0.22 16.12
N HIS A 84 9.36 0.89 16.04
CA HIS A 84 9.83 2.23 16.41
C HIS A 84 9.61 2.60 17.89
N LEU A 85 9.03 1.72 18.71
CA LEU A 85 9.03 1.89 20.18
C LEU A 85 10.43 1.65 20.77
N SER A 86 11.26 0.86 20.09
CA SER A 86 12.66 0.63 20.46
C SER A 86 13.56 1.50 19.62
N LEU A 87 14.34 2.37 20.27
CA LEU A 87 15.27 3.26 19.59
C LEU A 87 16.66 2.63 19.58
N TYR A 88 17.23 2.48 18.39
CA TYR A 88 18.59 2.02 18.18
C TYR A 88 19.48 3.16 17.69
N ALA A 89 20.76 3.13 18.06
CA ALA A 89 21.73 4.09 17.56
C ALA A 89 21.99 3.82 16.06
N PRO A 90 21.83 4.82 15.16
CA PRO A 90 22.12 4.65 13.74
C PRO A 90 23.63 4.57 13.45
N ILE A 91 24.48 5.01 14.39
CA ILE A 91 25.94 5.00 14.29
C ILE A 91 26.55 4.55 15.61
N ASP A 92 27.64 3.78 15.53
CA ASP A 92 28.40 3.34 16.70
C ASP A 92 29.23 4.50 17.26
N ARG A 93 28.94 4.99 18.48
CA ARG A 93 29.80 5.91 19.27
C ARG A 93 29.14 6.32 20.62
N ARG A 94 29.75 7.33 21.27
CA ARG A 94 29.38 7.89 22.57
C ARG A 94 28.16 8.81 22.47
N ILE A 95 27.30 8.73 23.48
CA ILE A 95 26.20 9.67 23.72
C ILE A 95 26.77 10.89 24.47
N ASP A 96 26.44 12.09 24.01
CA ASP A 96 26.96 13.35 24.56
C ASP A 96 25.93 14.08 25.43
N ASP A 97 24.65 14.03 25.02
CA ASP A 97 23.54 14.64 25.73
C ASP A 97 22.40 13.63 25.81
N LEU A 98 21.92 13.30 27.02
CA LEU A 98 20.81 12.40 27.26
C LEU A 98 19.76 13.17 28.07
N SER A 99 18.62 13.48 27.45
CA SER A 99 17.61 14.36 28.05
C SER A 99 16.58 13.64 28.93
N ILE A 100 16.69 12.30 29.04
CA ILE A 100 15.81 11.47 29.89
C ILE A 100 16.65 10.74 30.92
N HIS A 101 16.33 10.95 32.20
CA HIS A 101 17.05 10.34 33.31
C HIS A 101 16.18 9.37 34.14
N THR A 102 14.92 9.15 33.74
CA THR A 102 13.91 8.48 34.55
C THR A 102 13.15 7.43 33.75
N LEU A 103 13.01 6.24 34.34
CA LEU A 103 12.21 5.13 33.79
C LEU A 103 10.71 5.47 33.90
N GLY A 104 9.95 5.24 32.82
CA GLY A 104 8.50 5.48 32.79
C GLY A 104 8.09 6.93 32.49
N SER A 105 9.03 7.81 32.14
CA SER A 105 8.70 9.17 31.73
C SER A 105 8.05 9.22 30.34
N PHE A 106 7.01 10.05 30.23
CA PHE A 106 6.34 10.32 28.97
C PHE A 106 7.18 11.23 28.06
N VAL A 107 7.22 10.93 26.76
CA VAL A 107 7.96 11.70 25.75
C VAL A 107 7.06 11.99 24.56
N GLU A 108 7.11 13.23 24.10
CA GLU A 108 6.37 13.68 22.91
C GLU A 108 7.11 13.34 21.62
N ALA A 109 6.36 13.16 20.54
CA ALA A 109 6.93 12.95 19.21
C ALA A 109 7.78 14.16 18.78
N GLY A 110 8.97 13.90 18.22
CA GLY A 110 9.88 14.94 17.75
C GLY A 110 10.77 15.56 18.83
N LYS A 111 10.58 15.21 20.12
CA LYS A 111 11.50 15.60 21.17
C LYS A 111 12.83 14.87 21.01
N THR A 112 13.93 15.62 20.97
CA THR A 112 15.28 15.05 20.99
C THR A 112 15.51 14.37 22.33
N LEU A 113 15.84 13.08 22.31
CA LEU A 113 16.09 12.29 23.53
C LEU A 113 17.58 12.17 23.83
N MET A 114 18.38 12.05 22.77
CA MET A 114 19.83 11.95 22.89
C MET A 114 20.55 12.47 21.66
N ARG A 115 21.80 12.91 21.84
CA ARG A 115 22.71 13.30 20.75
C ARG A 115 23.90 12.34 20.69
N ILE A 116 24.11 11.75 19.51
CA ILE A 116 25.26 10.87 19.25
C ILE A 116 26.32 11.66 18.48
N VAL A 117 27.56 11.63 18.96
CA VAL A 117 28.68 12.35 18.32
C VAL A 117 29.55 11.37 17.54
N PRO A 118 29.71 11.55 16.21
CA PRO A 118 30.59 10.70 15.41
C PRO A 118 32.05 10.91 15.81
N GLY A 119 32.81 9.82 15.93
CA GLY A 119 34.20 9.87 16.41
C GLY A 119 35.23 10.24 15.33
N THR A 120 34.83 10.36 14.08
CA THR A 120 35.71 10.65 12.94
C THR A 120 35.24 11.93 12.25
N GLY A 121 35.55 13.06 12.86
CA GLY A 121 35.35 14.39 12.29
C GLY A 121 36.62 15.22 12.46
N ARG A 122 36.90 16.13 11.54
CA ARG A 122 37.91 17.17 11.79
C ARG A 122 37.36 18.07 12.89
N LEU A 123 38.08 18.21 13.99
CA LEU A 123 37.74 19.19 15.02
C LEU A 123 37.97 20.59 14.44
N ILE A 124 36.91 21.37 14.35
CA ILE A 124 36.97 22.76 13.91
C ILE A 124 36.75 23.62 15.15
N VAL A 125 37.70 24.53 15.41
CA VAL A 125 37.59 25.51 16.46
C VAL A 125 37.16 26.82 15.82
N GLU A 126 36.02 27.34 16.24
CA GLU A 126 35.58 28.69 15.89
C GLU A 126 36.06 29.64 17.00
N ALA A 127 36.76 30.70 16.59
CA ALA A 127 37.29 31.71 17.49
C ALA A 127 36.87 33.08 16.99
N PHE A 128 36.37 33.91 17.90
CA PHE A 128 36.00 35.29 17.62
C PHE A 128 37.17 36.20 17.95
N PHE A 129 37.49 37.10 17.03
CA PHE A 129 38.54 38.11 17.17
C PHE A 129 37.93 39.49 16.99
N ASP A 130 38.49 40.49 17.68
CA ASP A 130 38.11 41.87 17.45
C ASP A 130 38.51 42.31 16.03
N ASN A 131 37.72 43.21 15.42
CA ASN A 131 37.96 43.73 14.07
C ASN A 131 39.36 44.34 13.89
N ARG A 132 40.02 44.76 14.98
CA ARG A 132 41.37 45.34 14.93
C ARG A 132 42.44 44.27 14.69
N ASP A 133 42.17 43.04 15.07
CA ASP A 133 43.13 41.93 15.03
C ASP A 133 42.97 41.05 13.78
N ILE A 134 41.82 41.14 13.09
CA ILE A 134 41.55 40.37 11.87
C ILE A 134 42.53 40.70 10.71
N GLY A 135 43.08 41.91 10.69
CA GLY A 135 44.00 42.37 9.65
C GLY A 135 45.33 41.60 9.60
N PHE A 136 45.64 40.83 10.65
CA PHE A 136 46.86 40.02 10.74
C PHE A 136 46.61 38.52 10.59
N LEU A 137 45.38 38.11 10.29
CA LEU A 137 45.00 36.71 10.13
C LEU A 137 44.96 36.30 8.66
N GLU A 138 45.62 35.21 8.32
CA GLU A 138 45.64 34.65 6.97
C GLU A 138 45.18 33.19 6.92
N LYS A 139 44.47 32.82 5.85
CA LYS A 139 44.12 31.42 5.59
C LYS A 139 45.39 30.60 5.38
N GLY A 140 45.49 29.45 6.05
CA GLY A 140 46.68 28.60 6.03
C GLY A 140 47.70 28.90 7.13
N GLN A 141 47.50 29.97 7.91
CA GLN A 141 48.35 30.30 9.04
C GLN A 141 48.29 29.21 10.12
N ARG A 142 49.43 28.90 10.74
CA ARG A 142 49.51 27.95 11.86
C ARG A 142 48.92 28.62 13.11
N ALA A 143 48.00 27.91 13.75
CA ALA A 143 47.39 28.31 15.01
C ALA A 143 47.77 27.32 16.11
N TYR A 144 47.88 27.83 17.34
CA TYR A 144 48.10 27.03 18.54
C TYR A 144 46.90 27.24 19.45
N VAL A 145 46.15 26.17 19.74
CA VAL A 145 44.97 26.22 20.59
C VAL A 145 45.33 25.64 21.95
N LYS A 146 45.14 26.45 23.00
CA LYS A 146 45.29 26.03 24.39
C LYS A 146 43.91 25.97 25.04
N PHE A 147 43.50 24.79 25.48
CA PHE A 147 42.23 24.60 26.17
C PHE A 147 42.39 24.85 27.66
N SER A 148 41.73 25.86 28.22
CA SER A 148 41.83 26.21 29.64
C SER A 148 41.31 25.11 30.58
N VAL A 149 40.44 24.22 30.08
CA VAL A 149 39.79 23.16 30.87
C VAL A 149 40.65 21.88 30.96
N LEU A 150 41.70 21.76 30.14
CA LEU A 150 42.56 20.58 30.10
C LEU A 150 43.93 20.89 30.72
N PRO A 151 44.44 20.08 31.67
CA PRO A 151 45.77 20.28 32.25
C PRO A 151 46.86 20.29 31.16
N PRO A 152 47.63 21.38 30.99
CA PRO A 152 48.59 21.52 29.91
C PRO A 152 49.72 20.50 30.00
N GLU A 153 50.00 19.96 31.19
CA GLU A 153 51.02 18.95 31.45
C GLU A 153 50.71 17.63 30.75
N ARG A 154 49.42 17.34 30.48
CA ARG A 154 48.97 16.08 29.87
C ARG A 154 48.54 16.22 28.41
N TYR A 155 47.96 17.37 28.04
CA TYR A 155 47.34 17.55 26.71
C TYR A 155 48.07 18.55 25.80
N GLY A 156 49.03 19.32 26.33
CA GLY A 156 49.87 20.23 25.54
C GLY A 156 49.08 21.32 24.80
N VAL A 157 49.67 21.81 23.69
CA VAL A 157 49.01 22.72 22.75
C VAL A 157 48.55 21.94 21.52
N VAL A 158 47.33 22.20 21.06
CA VAL A 158 46.82 21.59 19.82
C VAL A 158 47.19 22.49 18.65
N TYR A 159 47.93 21.93 17.70
CA TYR A 159 48.30 22.63 16.48
C TYR A 159 47.16 22.55 15.46
N GLY A 160 46.80 23.70 14.89
CA GLY A 160 45.78 23.81 13.86
C GLY A 160 46.23 24.69 12.71
N THR A 161 45.37 24.78 11.70
CA THR A 161 45.56 25.67 10.54
C THR A 161 44.29 26.45 10.34
N VAL A 162 44.41 27.76 10.06
CA VAL A 162 43.26 28.60 9.75
C VAL A 162 42.64 28.14 8.43
N ILE A 163 41.46 27.51 8.52
CA ILE A 163 40.75 26.95 7.35
C ILE A 163 39.89 28.00 6.62
N ASN A 164 39.35 28.95 7.37
CA ASN A 164 38.46 29.99 6.86
C ASN A 164 38.48 31.21 7.79
N ILE A 165 38.25 32.39 7.23
CA ILE A 165 38.09 33.65 7.97
C ILE A 165 36.75 34.22 7.52
N GLY A 166 35.81 34.37 8.46
CA GLY A 166 34.50 34.93 8.17
C GLY A 166 34.62 36.41 7.78
N ALA A 167 34.04 36.79 6.65
CA ALA A 167 33.95 38.18 6.22
C ALA A 167 32.71 38.83 6.84
N THR A 168 32.72 39.08 8.16
CA THR A 168 31.60 39.74 8.83
C THR A 168 32.10 40.82 9.77
N ALA A 169 32.15 42.05 9.23
CA ALA A 169 32.10 43.26 10.03
C ALA A 169 30.64 43.47 10.47
N CYS A 170 30.27 43.02 11.67
CA CYS A 170 29.06 43.51 12.33
C CYS A 170 29.47 44.71 13.18
N HIS A 171 29.16 45.89 12.66
CA HIS A 171 29.12 47.13 13.41
C HIS A 171 27.82 47.12 14.24
N GLU A 172 27.93 47.32 15.55
CA GLU A 172 26.88 47.95 16.34
C GLU A 172 27.24 49.44 16.48
#